data_AF-A0AB37Z654-F1
#
_entry.id   AF-A0AB37Z654-F1
#
_cell.length_a   1.000
_cell.length_b   1.000
_cell.length_c   1.000
_cell.angle_alpha   90.00
_cell.angle_beta   90.00
_cell.angle_gamma   90.00
#
_symmetry.space_group_name_H-M   'P 1'
#
loop_
_entity.id
_entity.type
_entity.pdbx_description
1 polymer ?
#
loop_
_entity_poly.entity_id
_entity_poly.type
_entity_poly.pdbx_seq_one_letter_code
_entity_poly.pdbx_strand_id
1 'polypeptide(L)'
;MSCTSRKIDQLRLQIPSFACVPGCHDCCGPVTASSEEMSRLPVKSDAEHDAALAEFNCVHLGPQGCTVYDQRPLICRLFGTTPSLPCPRGQGPEQMIEPAVAKQVHQLIATTRQVLV
;
A
#
# COMPACT_ATOMS: atom_id res chain seq x y z
N MET A 1 6.08 -0.92 -21.55
CA MET A 1 6.26 -0.84 -20.08
C MET A 1 6.96 0.48 -19.75
N SER A 2 6.35 1.34 -18.93
CA SER A 2 6.96 2.63 -18.55
C SER A 2 8.15 2.43 -17.59
N CYS A 3 9.05 3.41 -17.52
CA CYS A 3 10.15 3.40 -16.55
C CYS A 3 9.63 3.34 -15.10
N THR A 4 8.52 4.05 -14.81
CA THR A 4 7.85 4.02 -13.50
C THR A 4 7.37 2.62 -13.12
N SER A 5 6.69 1.93 -14.05
CA SER A 5 6.19 0.57 -13.82
C SER A 5 7.29 -0.39 -13.39
N ARG A 6 8.44 -0.38 -14.09
CA ARG A 6 9.59 -1.23 -13.74
C ARG A 6 10.17 -0.88 -12.37
N LYS A 7 10.24 0.40 -12.03
CA LYS A 7 10.70 0.87 -10.72
C LYS A 7 9.77 0.40 -9.60
N ILE A 8 8.45 0.45 -9.80
CA ILE A 8 7.46 -0.09 -8.86
C ILE A 8 7.71 -1.58 -8.62
N ASP A 9 7.89 -2.36 -9.68
CA ASP A 9 8.10 -3.81 -9.57
C ASP A 9 9.40 -4.13 -8.82
N GLN A 10 10.49 -3.41 -9.11
CA GLN A 10 11.76 -3.56 -8.39
C GLN A 10 11.67 -3.19 -6.91
N LEU A 11 10.94 -2.13 -6.57
CA LEU A 11 10.74 -1.74 -5.17
C LEU A 11 9.88 -2.76 -4.42
N ARG A 12 8.84 -3.31 -5.06
CA ARG A 12 7.99 -4.36 -4.46
C ARG A 12 8.78 -5.60 -4.08
N LEU A 13 9.79 -5.98 -4.86
CA LEU A 13 10.67 -7.13 -4.57
C LEU A 13 11.63 -6.88 -3.39
N GLN A 14 11.99 -5.61 -3.15
CA GLN A 14 12.92 -5.22 -2.09
C GLN A 14 12.22 -4.94 -0.75
N ILE A 15 10.91 -4.71 -0.76
CA ILE A 15 10.14 -4.51 0.47
C ILE A 15 9.82 -5.89 1.06
N PRO A 16 10.30 -6.21 2.28
CA PRO A 16 9.98 -7.48 2.93
C PRO A 16 8.47 -7.62 3.14
N SER A 17 7.98 -8.86 3.07
CA SER A 17 6.57 -9.18 3.35
C SER A 17 6.43 -9.77 4.75
N PHE A 18 5.25 -9.59 5.33
CA PHE A 18 4.81 -10.27 6.54
C PHE A 18 3.30 -10.51 6.43
N ALA A 19 2.74 -11.35 7.30
CA ALA A 19 1.31 -11.61 7.35
C ALA A 19 0.64 -10.72 8.40
N CYS A 20 -0.47 -10.07 8.04
CA CYS A 20 -1.32 -9.39 9.02
C CYS A 20 -2.03 -10.43 9.91
N VAL A 21 -2.44 -10.00 11.11
CA VAL A 21 -3.38 -10.79 11.93
C VAL A 21 -4.68 -11.00 11.13
N PRO A 22 -5.27 -12.21 11.13
CA PRO A 22 -6.53 -12.46 10.43
C PRO A 22 -7.62 -11.45 10.80
N GLY A 23 -8.26 -10.86 9.79
CA GLY A 23 -9.30 -9.84 9.98
C GLY A 23 -8.81 -8.45 10.39
N CYS A 24 -7.49 -8.23 10.52
CA CYS A 24 -6.96 -6.92 10.87
C CYS A 24 -7.06 -5.94 9.70
N HIS A 25 -7.56 -4.74 10.00
CA HIS A 25 -7.64 -3.61 9.07
C HIS A 25 -7.16 -2.29 9.69
N ASP A 26 -6.47 -2.34 10.83
CA ASP A 26 -6.08 -1.16 11.60
C ASP A 26 -5.10 -0.23 10.84
N CYS A 27 -4.40 -0.74 9.82
CA CYS A 27 -3.57 0.05 8.91
C CYS A 27 -4.24 0.33 7.54
N CYS A 28 -5.41 -0.23 7.28
CA CYS A 28 -6.12 -0.14 6.00
C CYS A 28 -7.04 1.08 5.95
N GLY A 29 -6.44 2.27 5.81
CA GLY A 29 -7.17 3.53 5.67
C GLY A 29 -7.07 4.17 4.28
N PRO A 30 -7.58 5.40 4.11
CA PRO A 30 -7.44 6.17 2.89
C PRO A 30 -5.96 6.50 2.65
N VAL A 31 -5.42 5.98 1.57
CA VAL A 31 -4.04 6.20 1.14
C VAL A 31 -4.03 6.60 -0.32
N THR A 32 -2.94 7.22 -0.75
CA THR A 32 -2.74 7.54 -2.17
C THR A 32 -1.71 6.62 -2.81
N ALA A 33 -1.89 6.34 -4.09
CA ALA A 33 -0.96 5.58 -4.90
C ALA A 33 -0.70 6.30 -6.23
N SER A 34 0.40 5.94 -6.88
CA SER A 34 0.70 6.45 -8.22
C SER A 34 -0.37 6.00 -9.23
N SER A 35 -0.52 6.76 -10.31
CA SER A 35 -1.47 6.41 -11.38
C SER A 35 -1.14 5.05 -12.03
N GLU A 36 0.14 4.68 -12.09
CA GLU A 36 0.60 3.37 -12.53
C GLU A 36 0.31 2.22 -11.54
N GLU A 37 0.17 2.51 -10.25
CA GLU A 37 -0.27 1.50 -9.28
C GLU A 37 -1.79 1.34 -9.32
N MET A 38 -2.52 2.45 -9.41
CA MET A 38 -3.98 2.44 -9.54
C MET A 38 -4.46 1.71 -10.78
N SER A 39 -3.75 1.81 -11.91
CA SER A 39 -4.11 1.09 -13.14
C SER A 39 -3.98 -0.43 -13.03
N ARG A 40 -3.37 -0.94 -11.95
CA ARG A 40 -3.23 -2.38 -11.66
C ARG A 40 -4.31 -2.89 -10.69
N LEU A 41 -5.10 -2.00 -10.11
CA LEU A 41 -6.16 -2.34 -9.17
C LEU A 41 -7.51 -2.46 -9.90
N PRO A 42 -8.45 -3.27 -9.38
CA PRO A 42 -9.81 -3.30 -9.89
C PRO A 42 -10.45 -1.92 -9.79
N VAL A 43 -11.16 -1.48 -10.84
CA VAL A 43 -11.87 -0.20 -10.81
C VAL A 43 -13.01 -0.28 -9.81
N LYS A 44 -13.14 0.76 -8.98
CA LYS A 44 -14.21 0.96 -8.01
C LYS A 44 -15.07 2.15 -8.43
N SER A 45 -16.35 2.10 -8.11
CA SER A 45 -17.28 3.20 -8.37
C SER A 45 -17.08 4.34 -7.38
N ASP A 46 -17.46 5.55 -7.76
CA ASP A 46 -17.41 6.71 -6.86
C ASP A 46 -18.21 6.46 -5.57
N ALA A 47 -19.37 5.78 -5.67
CA ALA A 47 -20.17 5.41 -4.51
C ALA A 47 -19.45 4.44 -3.54
N GLU A 48 -18.65 3.50 -4.07
CA GLU A 48 -17.82 2.62 -3.23
C GLU A 48 -16.70 3.41 -2.55
N HIS A 49 -16.05 4.32 -3.27
CA HIS A 49 -15.02 5.19 -2.70
C HIS A 49 -15.59 6.11 -1.61
N ASP A 50 -16.74 6.73 -1.84
CA ASP A 50 -17.39 7.62 -0.88
C ASP A 50 -17.79 6.88 0.39
N ALA A 51 -18.37 5.67 0.26
CA ALA A 51 -18.72 4.83 1.39
C ALA A 51 -17.49 4.44 2.22
N ALA A 52 -16.40 4.04 1.56
CA ALA A 52 -15.15 3.71 2.25
C ALA A 52 -14.53 4.93 2.95
N LEU A 53 -14.53 6.08 2.29
CA LEU A 53 -13.98 7.32 2.83
C LEU A 53 -14.78 7.85 4.03
N ALA A 54 -16.11 7.72 4.02
CA ALA A 54 -16.98 8.09 5.14
C ALA A 54 -16.63 7.31 6.43
N GLU A 55 -16.14 6.08 6.28
CA GLU A 55 -15.69 5.23 7.39
C GLU A 55 -14.17 5.29 7.63
N PHE A 56 -13.44 6.12 6.90
CA PHE A 56 -11.96 6.16 6.90
C PHE A 56 -11.30 4.80 6.59
N ASN A 57 -11.96 4.00 5.76
CA ASN A 57 -11.49 2.69 5.30
C ASN A 57 -10.91 2.76 3.88
N CYS A 58 -10.17 1.73 3.50
CA CYS A 58 -9.77 1.51 2.10
C CYS A 58 -10.89 0.83 1.32
N VAL A 59 -11.20 1.30 0.10
CA VAL A 59 -12.25 0.73 -0.76
C VAL A 59 -12.02 -0.74 -1.17
N HIS A 60 -10.77 -1.21 -1.09
CA HIS A 60 -10.40 -2.59 -1.38
C HIS A 60 -10.37 -3.50 -0.15
N LEU A 61 -10.77 -2.99 1.02
CA LEU A 61 -10.91 -3.80 2.22
C LEU A 61 -12.18 -4.64 2.14
N GLY A 62 -12.02 -5.96 2.19
CA GLY A 62 -13.12 -6.92 2.29
C GLY A 62 -13.25 -7.49 3.70
N PRO A 63 -14.27 -8.33 3.96
CA PRO A 63 -14.53 -8.90 5.28
C PRO A 63 -13.40 -9.81 5.80
N GLN A 64 -12.56 -10.34 4.90
CA GLN A 64 -11.44 -11.22 5.24
C GLN A 64 -10.07 -10.51 5.11
N GLY A 65 -10.05 -9.19 4.88
CA GLY A 65 -8.84 -8.40 4.67
C GLY A 65 -8.76 -7.78 3.27
N CYS A 66 -7.56 -7.33 2.89
CA CYS A 66 -7.34 -6.63 1.63
C CYS A 66 -7.54 -7.55 0.41
N THR A 67 -8.51 -7.21 -0.44
CA THR A 67 -8.84 -7.98 -1.67
C THR A 67 -7.78 -7.86 -2.77
N VAL A 68 -6.88 -6.88 -2.65
CA VAL A 68 -5.80 -6.59 -3.60
C VAL A 68 -4.41 -6.83 -2.99
N TYR A 69 -4.30 -7.75 -2.02
CA TYR A 69 -3.10 -7.95 -1.19
C TYR A 69 -1.79 -8.05 -2.00
N ASP A 70 -1.83 -8.79 -3.11
CA ASP A 70 -0.68 -9.01 -4.01
C ASP A 70 -0.33 -7.76 -4.83
N GLN A 71 -1.34 -6.94 -5.16
CA GLN A 71 -1.17 -5.71 -5.92
C GLN A 71 -1.13 -4.45 -5.05
N ARG A 72 -1.03 -4.60 -3.72
CA ARG A 72 -0.96 -3.48 -2.78
C ARG A 72 0.03 -2.41 -3.25
N PRO A 73 -0.37 -1.12 -3.21
CA PRO A 73 0.51 0.00 -3.42
C PRO A 73 1.76 -0.06 -2.53
N LEU A 74 2.83 0.56 -2.97
CA LEU A 74 4.10 0.64 -2.25
C LEU A 74 3.91 1.26 -0.86
N ILE A 75 3.08 2.30 -0.73
CA ILE A 75 2.78 2.92 0.57
C ILE A 75 2.16 1.91 1.54
N CYS A 76 1.23 1.08 1.09
CA CYS A 76 0.59 0.04 1.91
C CYS A 76 1.60 -1.00 2.40
N ARG A 77 2.66 -1.25 1.62
CA ARG A 77 3.73 -2.20 1.97
C ARG A 77 4.76 -1.63 2.93
N LEU A 78 4.84 -0.29 3.07
CA LEU A 78 5.71 0.34 4.07
C LEU A 78 5.16 0.19 5.50
N PHE A 79 3.85 0.07 5.66
CA PHE A 79 3.23 -0.19 6.97
C PHE A 79 3.69 -1.53 7.53
N GLY A 80 4.26 -1.50 8.73
CA GLY A 80 4.85 -2.64 9.42
C GLY A 80 6.24 -3.03 8.93
N THR A 81 6.79 -2.37 7.91
CA THR A 81 8.15 -2.67 7.41
C THR A 81 9.13 -1.52 7.63
N THR A 82 8.67 -0.33 8.04
CA THR A 82 9.50 0.79 8.45
C THR A 82 9.24 1.20 9.92
N PRO A 83 10.23 1.78 10.62
CA PRO A 83 10.01 2.39 11.94
C PRO A 83 9.07 3.59 11.91
N SER A 84 8.97 4.30 10.79
CA SER A 84 8.12 5.48 10.62
C SER A 84 6.63 5.15 10.40
N LEU A 85 6.34 3.93 9.93
CA LEU A 85 5.00 3.42 9.69
C LEU A 85 4.85 2.06 10.38
N PRO A 86 4.89 2.01 11.72
CA PRO A 86 4.81 0.74 12.44
C PRO A 86 3.43 0.10 12.28
N CYS A 87 3.36 -1.23 12.40
CA CYS A 87 2.08 -1.92 12.50
C CYS A 87 1.44 -1.64 13.87
N PRO A 88 0.16 -1.23 13.96
CA PRO A 88 -0.54 -1.02 15.23
C PRO A 88 -0.60 -2.26 16.13
N ARG A 89 -0.52 -3.46 15.53
CA ARG A 89 -0.53 -4.76 16.22
C ARG A 89 0.86 -5.33 16.49
N GLY A 90 1.91 -4.55 16.26
CA GLY A 90 3.29 -4.97 16.45
C GLY A 90 3.77 -6.07 15.49
N GLN A 91 3.04 -6.30 14.38
CA GLN A 91 3.47 -7.23 13.34
C GLN A 91 4.53 -6.59 12.45
N GLY A 92 5.40 -7.42 11.88
CA GLY A 92 6.43 -6.98 10.94
C GLY A 92 7.28 -8.15 10.47
N PRO A 93 8.12 -7.94 9.46
CA PRO A 93 9.11 -8.92 9.04
C PRO A 93 10.23 -9.05 10.08
N GLU A 94 10.95 -10.18 10.05
CA GLU A 94 12.13 -10.37 10.90
C GLU A 94 13.22 -9.33 10.59
N GLN A 95 13.40 -9.02 9.31
CA GLN A 95 14.28 -7.95 8.85
C GLN A 95 13.46 -6.82 8.25
N MET A 96 13.63 -5.62 8.82
CA MET A 96 13.00 -4.39 8.32
C MET A 96 13.56 -4.00 6.95
N ILE A 97 12.82 -3.16 6.24
CA ILE A 97 13.26 -2.64 4.94
C ILE A 97 14.55 -1.82 5.09
N GLU A 98 15.43 -1.93 4.11
CA GLU A 98 16.61 -1.07 4.00
C GLU A 98 16.20 0.42 3.89
N PRO A 99 16.78 1.33 4.69
CA PRO A 99 16.41 2.75 4.69
C PRO A 99 16.52 3.42 3.31
N ALA A 100 17.48 2.98 2.49
CA ALA A 100 17.65 3.47 1.13
C ALA A 100 16.47 3.07 0.20
N VAL A 101 15.86 1.91 0.41
CA VAL A 101 14.69 1.45 -0.37
C VAL A 101 13.46 2.24 0.06
N ALA A 102 13.24 2.43 1.36
CA ALA A 102 12.16 3.27 1.87
C ALA A 102 12.24 4.70 1.31
N LYS A 103 13.45 5.28 1.27
CA LYS A 103 13.69 6.60 0.65
C LYS A 103 13.32 6.62 -0.84
N GLN A 104 13.64 5.58 -1.59
CA GLN A 104 13.29 5.47 -3.01
C GLN A 104 11.77 5.37 -3.23
N VAL A 105 11.04 4.67 -2.33
CA VAL A 105 9.57 4.64 -2.35
C VAL A 105 9.01 6.04 -2.12
N HIS A 106 9.46 6.75 -1.08
CA HIS A 106 9.02 8.12 -0.82
C HIS A 106 9.33 9.07 -1.98
N GLN A 107 10.50 8.92 -2.62
CA GLN A 107 10.84 9.71 -3.80
C GLN A 107 9.90 9.40 -4.99
N LEU A 108 9.56 8.13 -5.22
CA LEU A 108 8.59 7.75 -6.25
C LEU A 108 7.22 8.38 -5.97
N ILE A 109 6.74 8.31 -4.74
CA ILE A 109 5.48 8.94 -4.31
C ILE A 109 5.51 10.46 -4.55
N ALA A 110 6.60 11.13 -4.16
CA ALA A 110 6.76 12.58 -4.33
C ALA A 110 6.88 13.03 -5.80
N THR A 111 7.27 12.14 -6.72
CA THR A 111 7.55 12.47 -8.13
C THR A 111 6.49 11.97 -9.11
N THR A 112 5.44 11.30 -8.62
CA THR A 112 4.36 10.75 -9.46
C THR A 112 3.01 11.33 -9.05
N ARG A 113 2.07 11.40 -10.00
CA ARG A 113 0.70 11.82 -9.71
C ARG A 113 0.05 10.82 -8.74
N GLN A 114 -0.32 11.33 -7.57
CA GLN A 114 -1.00 10.57 -6.53
C GLN A 114 -2.51 10.61 -6.72
N VAL A 115 -3.14 9.46 -6.55
CA VAL A 115 -4.59 9.23 -6.67
C VAL A 115 -5.04 8.50 -5.41
N LEU A 116 -6.20 8.88 -4.86
CA LEU A 116 -6.79 8.18 -3.73
C LEU A 116 -7.13 6.74 -4.16
N VAL A 117 -6.70 5.78 -3.35
CA VAL A 117 -6.94 4.35 -3.54
C VAL A 117 -8.37 3.98 -3.19
#